data_AF-A0A8J7DBW3-F1
#
_entry.id   AF-A0A8J7DBW3-F1
#
_cell.length_a   1.000
_cell.length_b   1.000
_cell.length_c   1.000
_cell.angle_alpha   90.00
_cell.angle_beta   90.00
_cell.angle_gamma   90.00
#
_symmetry.space_group_name_H-M   'P 1'
#
loop_
_entity.id
_entity.type
_entity.pdbx_description
1 polymer ?
#
loop_
_entity_poly.entity_id
_entity_poly.type
_entity_poly.pdbx_seq_one_letter_code
_entity_poly.pdbx_strand_id
1 'polypeptide(L)' 'MAQIPAYSDRQFSADSEIWYSLKCAISTSSGFQRWQLERDVQLHGLRLEQQVQRYLRETLETLAY' A
#
# COMPACT_ATOMS: atom_id res chain seq x y z
N MET A 1 33.01 -0.15 -25.78
CA MET A 1 32.51 -0.56 -24.44
C MET A 1 31.04 -0.13 -24.37
N ALA A 2 30.10 -1.07 -24.50
CA ALA A 2 28.67 -0.73 -24.46
C ALA A 2 28.25 -0.53 -23.00
N GLN A 3 27.96 0.72 -22.63
CA GLN A 3 27.38 1.04 -21.32
C GLN A 3 25.89 0.67 -21.37
N ILE A 4 25.47 -0.29 -20.55
CA ILE A 4 24.05 -0.64 -20.35
C ILE A 4 23.51 0.37 -19.34
N PRO A 5 22.67 1.34 -19.72
CA PRO A 5 22.17 2.35 -18.79
C PRO A 5 20.95 1.83 -18.06
N ALA A 6 21.01 1.82 -16.72
CA ALA A 6 19.92 2.18 -15.81
C ALA A 6 18.54 1.49 -16.00
N TYR A 7 18.46 0.26 -16.50
CA TYR A 7 17.18 -0.45 -16.58
C TYR A 7 16.59 -0.71 -15.17
N SER A 8 17.46 -0.97 -14.19
CA SER A 8 17.06 -1.25 -12.81
C SER A 8 16.43 -0.04 -12.11
N ASP A 9 17.01 1.16 -12.26
CA ASP A 9 16.55 2.37 -11.57
C ASP A 9 15.16 2.84 -12.02
N ARG A 10 14.88 2.71 -13.32
CA ARG A 10 13.57 3.00 -13.90
C ARG A 10 12.49 2.04 -13.43
N GLN A 11 12.84 0.77 -13.23
CA GLN A 11 11.91 -0.25 -12.77
C GLN A 11 11.57 -0.05 -11.28
N PHE A 12 12.55 0.23 -10.42
CA PHE A 12 12.30 0.61 -9.02
C PHE A 12 11.46 1.90 -8.88
N SER A 13 11.67 2.88 -9.76
CA SER A 13 10.86 4.10 -9.80
C SER A 13 9.42 3.82 -10.22
N ALA A 14 9.22 2.97 -11.24
CA ALA A 14 7.90 2.55 -11.68
C ALA A 14 7.15 1.73 -10.62
N ASP A 15 7.83 0.78 -9.96
CA ASP A 15 7.28 0.01 -8.83
C ASP A 15 6.86 0.92 -7.67
N SER A 16 7.64 1.97 -7.39
CA SER A 16 7.29 2.96 -6.36
C SER A 16 6.06 3.79 -6.72
N GLU A 17 5.91 4.18 -7.99
CA GLU A 17 4.74 4.91 -8.49
C GLU A 17 3.48 4.02 -8.49
N ILE A 18 3.62 2.75 -8.86
CA ILE A 18 2.55 1.74 -8.79
C ILE A 18 2.12 1.55 -7.34
N TRP A 19 3.07 1.39 -6.41
CA TRP A 19 2.78 1.26 -4.98
C TRP A 19 2.09 2.51 -4.43
N TYR A 20 2.53 3.71 -4.83
CA TYR A 20 1.89 4.96 -4.44
C TYR A 20 0.44 5.03 -4.92
N SER A 21 0.21 4.72 -6.20
CA SER A 21 -1.13 4.71 -6.81
C SER A 21 -2.06 3.70 -6.15
N LEU A 22 -1.56 2.51 -5.83
CA LEU A 22 -2.31 1.48 -5.11
C LEU A 22 -2.71 1.95 -3.70
N LYS A 23 -1.76 2.53 -2.95
CA LYS A 23 -2.04 3.10 -1.63
C LYS A 23 -3.13 4.16 -1.69
N CYS A 24 -3.05 5.06 -2.65
CA CYS A 24 -4.07 6.08 -2.87
C CYS A 24 -5.43 5.44 -3.14
N ALA A 25 -5.52 4.49 -4.09
CA ALA A 25 -6.77 3.82 -4.43
C ALA A 25 -7.40 3.10 -3.22
N ILE A 26 -6.58 2.40 -2.41
CA ILE A 26 -7.02 1.74 -1.19
C ILE A 26 -7.49 2.77 -0.16
N SER A 27 -6.72 3.84 0.06
CA SER A 27 -7.08 4.89 1.02
C SER A 27 -8.40 5.59 0.71
N THR A 28 -8.75 5.67 -0.58
CA THR A 28 -10.04 6.23 -1.05
C THR A 28 -11.17 5.22 -1.11
N SER A 29 -10.88 3.93 -0.86
CA SER A 29 -11.88 2.87 -0.94
C SER A 29 -12.77 2.87 0.29
N SER A 30 -14.08 2.68 0.08
CA SER A 30 -15.09 2.65 1.13
C SER A 30 -14.84 1.55 2.17
N GLY A 31 -14.24 0.42 1.76
CA GLY A 31 -13.89 -0.67 2.67
C GLY A 31 -12.76 -0.29 3.63
N PHE A 32 -11.72 0.38 3.12
CA PHE A 32 -10.61 0.85 3.93
C PHE A 32 -11.03 1.97 4.89
N GLN A 33 -11.83 2.94 4.43
CA GLN A 33 -12.31 4.03 5.28
C GLN A 33 -13.15 3.52 6.46
N ARG A 34 -14.02 2.51 6.23
CA ARG A 34 -14.79 1.86 7.28
C ARG A 34 -13.89 1.13 8.27
N TRP A 35 -12.98 0.31 7.77
CA TRP A 35 -12.00 -0.40 8.60
C TRP A 35 -11.13 0.58 9.43
N GLN A 36 -10.76 1.72 8.86
CA GLN A 36 -10.00 2.76 9.55
C GLN A 36 -10.80 3.38 10.70
N LEU A 37 -12.11 3.65 10.50
CA LEU A 37 -12.99 4.17 11.55
C LEU A 37 -13.18 3.17 12.70
N GLU A 38 -13.34 1.89 12.38
CA GLU A 38 -13.47 0.81 13.38
C GLU A 38 -12.19 0.64 14.22
N ARG A 39 -11.03 1.01 13.66
CA ARG A 39 -9.71 0.83 14.25
C ARG A 39 -9.01 2.14 14.60
N ASP A 40 -9.69 3.28 14.56
CA ASP A 40 -9.12 4.63 14.65
C ASP A 40 -8.14 4.78 15.83
N VAL A 41 -8.54 4.31 17.02
CA VAL A 41 -7.72 4.32 18.24
C VAL A 41 -6.43 3.48 18.11
N GLN A 42 -6.48 2.35 17.39
CA GLN A 42 -5.32 1.48 17.15
C GLN A 42 -4.43 1.93 15.99
N LEU A 43 -4.95 2.83 15.15
CA LEU A 43 -4.24 3.43 14.02
C LEU A 43 -3.68 4.81 14.35
N HIS A 44 -4.06 5.37 15.50
CA HIS A 44 -3.59 6.67 15.97
C HIS A 44 -2.06 6.67 16.10
N GLY A 45 -1.40 7.46 15.23
CA GLY A 45 0.07 7.52 15.13
C GLY A 45 0.71 6.64 14.05
N LEU A 46 -0.05 5.77 13.37
CA LEU A 46 0.45 5.00 12.23
C LEU A 46 0.35 5.81 10.94
N ARG A 47 1.37 5.69 10.10
CA ARG A 47 1.36 6.29 8.75
C ARG A 47 0.38 5.54 7.84
N LEU A 48 -0.14 6.22 6.83
CA LEU A 48 -1.04 5.64 5.83
C LEU A 48 -0.51 4.31 5.27
N GLU A 49 0.80 4.23 5.01
CA GLU A 49 1.46 2.99 4.57
C GLU A 49 1.25 1.81 5.52
N GLN A 50 1.42 2.02 6.82
CA GLN A 50 1.25 0.97 7.81
C GLN A 50 -0.22 0.58 8.00
N GLN A 51 -1.13 1.55 7.85
CA GLN A 51 -2.57 1.30 7.88
C GLN A 51 -3.00 0.46 6.67
N VAL A 52 -2.57 0.84 5.46
CA VAL A 52 -2.83 0.10 4.22
C VAL A 52 -2.26 -1.31 4.30
N GLN A 53 -1.03 -1.47 4.81
CA GLN A 53 -0.40 -2.78 4.94
C GLN A 53 -1.13 -3.69 5.94
N ARG A 54 -1.62 -3.15 7.06
CA ARG A 54 -2.48 -3.90 8.01
C ARG A 54 -3.79 -4.31 7.38
N TYR A 55 -4.48 -3.39 6.71
CA TYR A 55 -5.74 -3.68 6.03
C TYR A 55 -5.58 -4.79 5.00
N LEU A 56 -4.56 -4.71 4.13
CA LEU A 56 -4.25 -5.75 3.16
C LEU A 56 -4.01 -7.10 3.83
N ARG A 57 -3.23 -7.13 4.92
CA ARG A 57 -2.95 -8.34 5.67
C ARG A 57 -4.22 -8.97 6.22
N GLU A 58 -5.06 -8.21 6.91
CA GLU A 58 -6.33 -8.73 7.46
C GLU A 58 -7.29 -9.18 6.35
N THR A 59 -7.36 -8.44 5.25
CA THR A 59 -8.22 -8.79 4.11
C THR A 59 -7.75 -10.10 3.45
N LEU A 60 -6.44 -10.29 3.33
CA LEU A 60 -5.85 -11.53 2.80
C LEU A 60 -6.03 -12.71 3.76
N GLU A 61 -5.87 -12.49 5.07
CA GLU A 61 -6.12 -13.52 6.10
C GLU A 61 -7.59 -13.98 6.10
N THR A 62 -8.52 -13.06 5.83
CA THR A 62 -9.97 -13.36 5.73
C THR A 62 -10.34 -14.17 4.48
N LEU A 63 -9.57 -14.03 3.39
CA LEU A 63 -9.79 -14.75 2.13
C LEU A 63 -9.07 -16.11 2.06
N ALA A 64 -8.16 -16.38 3.00
CA ALA A 64 -7.35 -17.61 3.03
C ALA A 64 -8.02 -18.77 3.80
N TYR A 65 -9.26 -18.58 4.26
CA TYR A 65 -10.10 -19.57 4.95
C TYR A 65 -11.20 -20.09 4.02
#